data_AF-A0A2R6HJA0-F1
#
_entry.id   AF-A0A2R6HJA0-F1
#
_cell.length_a   1.000
_cell.length_b   1.000
_cell.length_c   1.000
_cell.angle_alpha   90.00
_cell.angle_beta   90.00
_cell.angle_gamma   90.00
#
_symmetry.space_group_name_H-M   'P 1'
#
loop_
_entity.id
_entity.type
_entity.pdbx_description
1 polymer ?
#
loop_
_entity_poly.entity_id
_entity_poly.type
_entity_poly.pdbx_seq_one_letter_code
_entity_poly.pdbx_strand_id
1 'polypeptide(L)'
;MSDPDGDPDVTELLADLTRSLQELQREMEPDRRLRPPTPGEFSQFTSEVAIPGLILILQTNIKALQLLQRTLRLAQGREPTGSGSSVSEARERAEQLSRATLDQLDSTLSEIQSAVEGRPPDDDTRELLDEAHSLRDRIQDEIEESETEQGDGTEGGASIDVDDGTQDPVNIDVEAELRTLRDNLEDDGDGEERPDESGTDDNGGADGGEDGGNGSADSDEA
;
A
#
# COMPACT_ATOMS: atom_id res chain seq x y z
N MET A 1 -42.29 -7.69 -9.74
CA MET A 1 -42.25 -6.30 -9.28
C MET A 1 -40.97 -6.17 -8.48
N SER A 2 -39.94 -5.58 -9.09
CA SER A 2 -38.65 -5.31 -8.45
C SER A 2 -38.74 -3.92 -7.84
N ASP A 3 -38.47 -3.78 -6.55
CA ASP A 3 -38.32 -2.49 -5.90
C ASP A 3 -37.03 -1.82 -6.42
N PRO A 4 -37.12 -0.62 -7.03
CA PRO A 4 -35.98 0.13 -7.52
C PRO A 4 -35.51 1.18 -6.49
N ASP A 5 -35.37 0.79 -5.23
CA ASP A 5 -34.82 1.66 -4.18
C ASP A 5 -33.39 1.21 -3.86
N GLY A 6 -32.47 1.50 -4.80
CA GLY A 6 -31.05 1.52 -4.48
C GLY A 6 -30.81 2.60 -3.43
N ASP A 7 -30.29 2.17 -2.27
CA ASP A 7 -30.13 2.94 -1.03
C ASP A 7 -29.83 4.44 -1.23
N PRO A 8 -30.78 5.34 -0.92
CA PRO A 8 -30.48 6.78 -0.79
C PRO A 8 -29.39 7.01 0.27
N ASP A 9 -29.30 6.14 1.27
CA ASP A 9 -28.34 6.22 2.37
C ASP A 9 -26.88 6.01 1.89
N VAL A 10 -26.64 5.11 0.93
CA VAL A 10 -25.28 4.87 0.41
C VAL A 10 -24.82 6.04 -0.45
N THR A 11 -25.73 6.63 -1.22
CA THR A 11 -25.43 7.80 -2.06
C THR A 11 -25.16 9.04 -1.20
N GLU A 12 -25.89 9.20 -0.10
CA GLU A 12 -25.67 10.26 0.90
C GLU A 12 -24.34 10.08 1.64
N LEU A 13 -24.01 8.85 2.06
CA LEU A 13 -22.70 8.54 2.66
C LEU A 13 -21.55 8.80 1.68
N LEU A 14 -21.72 8.48 0.40
CA LEU A 14 -20.69 8.73 -0.62
C LEU A 14 -20.50 10.23 -0.86
N ALA A 15 -21.58 11.00 -0.86
CA ALA A 15 -21.55 12.45 -0.99
C ALA A 15 -20.87 13.12 0.21
N ASP A 16 -21.16 12.66 1.43
CA ASP A 16 -20.51 13.16 2.65
C ASP A 16 -19.04 12.77 2.73
N LEU A 17 -18.68 11.57 2.27
CA LEU A 17 -17.29 11.14 2.19
C LEU A 17 -16.51 11.94 1.14
N THR A 18 -17.07 12.15 -0.05
CA THR A 18 -16.41 12.98 -1.09
C THR A 18 -16.26 14.42 -0.65
N ARG A 19 -17.25 14.96 0.09
CA ARG A 19 -17.15 16.28 0.71
C ARG A 19 -16.05 16.35 1.75
N SER A 20 -15.97 15.36 2.64
CA SER A 20 -14.93 15.27 3.67
C SER A 20 -13.53 15.12 3.07
N LEU A 21 -13.41 14.35 1.98
CA LEU A 21 -12.14 14.19 1.26
C LEU A 21 -11.74 15.47 0.51
N GLN A 22 -12.69 16.22 -0.06
CA GLN A 22 -12.41 17.53 -0.66
C GLN A 22 -11.99 18.58 0.38
N GLU A 23 -12.59 18.54 1.57
CA GLU A 23 -12.23 19.41 2.69
C GLU A 23 -10.82 19.08 3.19
N LEU A 24 -10.52 17.79 3.36
CA LEU A 24 -9.18 17.32 3.73
C LEU A 24 -8.13 17.58 2.63
N GLN A 25 -8.50 17.51 1.36
CA GLN A 25 -7.62 17.84 0.23
C GLN A 25 -7.29 19.33 0.16
N ARG A 26 -8.25 20.21 0.46
CA ARG A 26 -8.01 21.66 0.58
C ARG A 26 -7.17 22.00 1.80
N GLU A 27 -7.31 21.26 2.89
CA GLU A 27 -6.44 21.42 4.07
C GLU A 27 -5.02 20.84 3.83
N MET A 28 -4.90 19.91 2.89
CA MET A 28 -3.62 19.38 2.41
C MET A 28 -3.00 20.17 1.26
N GLU A 29 -3.59 21.27 0.76
CA GLU A 29 -2.90 22.21 -0.13
C GLU A 29 -1.65 22.73 0.60
N PRO A 30 -0.44 22.32 0.18
CA PRO A 30 0.74 22.54 0.97
C PRO A 30 1.27 23.93 0.65
N ASP A 31 0.98 24.90 1.51
CA ASP A 31 1.84 26.10 1.66
C ASP A 31 3.18 25.74 2.37
N ARG A 32 3.63 24.50 2.20
CA ARG A 32 4.78 23.93 2.88
C ARG A 32 5.98 24.08 1.97
N ARG A 33 6.69 25.18 2.18
CA ARG A 33 8.14 25.22 1.93
C ARG A 33 8.70 23.88 2.42
N LEU A 34 9.34 23.13 1.54
CA LEU A 34 9.97 21.84 1.80
C LEU A 34 11.09 22.02 2.82
N ARG A 35 10.72 22.21 4.09
CA ARG A 35 11.65 22.20 5.20
C ARG A 35 11.76 20.75 5.64
N PRO A 36 12.98 20.19 5.73
CA PRO A 36 13.15 18.86 6.28
C PRO A 36 12.56 18.84 7.70
N PRO A 37 11.78 17.81 8.06
CA PRO A 37 11.16 17.70 9.37
C PRO A 37 12.23 17.68 10.46
N THR A 38 11.96 18.37 11.56
CA THR A 38 12.86 18.36 12.71
C THR A 38 12.79 16.99 13.41
N PRO A 39 13.86 16.56 14.12
CA PRO A 39 13.90 15.25 14.79
C PRO A 39 12.73 14.99 15.75
N GLY A 40 12.19 16.05 16.38
CA GLY A 40 11.01 15.95 17.25
C GLY A 40 9.72 15.68 16.47
N GLU A 41 9.57 16.29 15.29
CA GLU A 41 8.42 16.08 14.40
C GLU A 41 8.42 14.67 13.80
N PHE A 42 9.59 14.03 13.60
CA PHE A 42 9.67 12.64 13.15
C PHE A 42 9.19 11.64 14.22
N SER A 43 9.58 11.86 15.48
CA SER A 43 9.09 11.05 16.60
C SER A 43 7.58 11.17 16.76
N GLN A 44 7.05 12.39 16.64
CA GLN A 44 5.61 12.65 16.73
C GLN A 44 4.83 12.13 15.52
N PHE A 45 5.35 12.28 14.30
CA PHE A 45 4.75 11.68 13.10
C PHE A 45 4.74 10.15 13.18
N THR A 46 5.80 9.55 13.72
CA THR A 46 5.89 8.10 13.89
C THR A 46 4.88 7.61 14.92
N SER A 47 4.70 8.31 16.04
CA SER A 47 3.73 7.92 17.07
C SER A 47 2.27 8.20 16.70
N GLU A 48 1.98 9.32 16.03
CA GLU A 48 0.61 9.75 15.71
C GLU A 48 0.08 9.16 14.40
N VAL A 49 0.96 8.88 13.44
CA VAL A 49 0.53 8.53 12.08
C VAL A 49 1.18 7.23 11.58
N ALA A 50 2.50 7.12 11.61
CA ALA A 50 3.19 5.99 10.98
C ALA A 50 2.96 4.67 11.72
N ILE A 51 3.09 4.65 13.05
CA ILE A 51 2.84 3.47 13.88
C ILE A 51 1.36 3.07 13.80
N PRO A 52 0.36 3.96 14.01
CA PRO A 52 -1.05 3.59 13.87
C PRO A 52 -1.41 3.09 12.47
N GLY A 53 -0.89 3.74 11.42
CA GLY A 53 -1.11 3.31 10.04
C GLY A 53 -0.52 1.92 9.75
N LEU A 54 0.71 1.68 10.23
CA LEU A 54 1.35 0.38 10.11
C LEU A 54 0.58 -0.70 10.88
N ILE A 55 0.15 -0.43 12.11
CA ILE A 55 -0.71 -1.33 12.90
C ILE A 55 -1.99 -1.68 12.14
N LEU A 56 -2.64 -0.72 11.48
CA LEU A 56 -3.86 -0.95 10.71
C LEU A 56 -3.61 -1.89 9.52
N ILE A 57 -2.51 -1.70 8.80
CA ILE A 57 -2.09 -2.59 7.70
C ILE A 57 -1.87 -4.01 8.23
N LEU A 58 -1.14 -4.16 9.35
CA LEU A 58 -0.92 -5.47 9.97
C LEU A 58 -2.22 -6.12 10.45
N GLN A 59 -3.12 -5.38 11.10
CA GLN A 59 -4.43 -5.90 11.52
C GLN A 59 -5.27 -6.36 10.31
N THR A 60 -5.20 -5.62 9.21
CA THR A 60 -5.87 -5.98 7.97
C THR A 60 -5.29 -7.27 7.39
N ASN A 61 -3.96 -7.41 7.35
CA ASN A 61 -3.30 -8.64 6.94
C ASN A 61 -3.67 -9.83 7.83
N ILE A 62 -3.73 -9.63 9.16
CA ILE A 62 -4.18 -10.66 10.10
C ILE A 62 -5.63 -11.06 9.82
N LYS A 63 -6.54 -10.10 9.64
CA LYS A 63 -7.95 -10.38 9.30
C LYS A 63 -8.08 -11.11 7.97
N ALA A 64 -7.29 -10.74 6.95
CA ALA A 64 -7.25 -11.42 5.67
C ALA A 64 -6.76 -12.87 5.81
N LEU A 65 -5.71 -13.11 6.60
CA LEU A 65 -5.22 -14.46 6.90
C LEU A 65 -6.23 -15.29 7.71
N GLN A 66 -6.98 -14.67 8.63
CA GLN A 66 -8.07 -15.34 9.36
C GLN A 66 -9.23 -15.71 8.43
N LEU A 67 -9.58 -14.85 7.47
CA LEU A 67 -10.55 -15.17 6.44
C LEU A 67 -10.06 -16.33 5.56
N LEU A 68 -8.80 -16.29 5.13
CA LEU A 68 -8.18 -17.39 4.40
C LEU A 68 -8.16 -18.69 5.21
N GLN A 69 -7.90 -18.63 6.52
CA GLN A 69 -8.00 -19.79 7.40
C GLN A 69 -9.44 -20.33 7.46
N ARG A 70 -10.44 -19.44 7.48
CA ARG A 70 -11.86 -19.82 7.49
C ARG A 70 -12.27 -20.45 6.15
N THR A 71 -11.77 -19.96 5.02
CA THR A 71 -12.02 -20.57 3.70
C THR A 71 -11.30 -21.92 3.56
N LEU A 72 -10.03 -22.02 4.00
CA LEU A 72 -9.30 -23.29 4.03
C LEU A 72 -9.99 -24.31 4.95
N ARG A 73 -10.52 -23.88 6.10
CA ARG A 73 -11.27 -24.76 7.01
C ARG A 73 -12.58 -25.25 6.40
N LEU A 74 -13.24 -24.44 5.58
CA LEU A 74 -14.41 -24.84 4.79
C LEU A 74 -14.01 -25.84 3.69
N ALA A 75 -12.87 -25.63 3.03
CA ALA A 75 -12.34 -26.55 2.01
C ALA A 75 -11.82 -27.88 2.59
N GLN A 76 -11.30 -27.87 3.82
CA GLN A 76 -10.83 -29.08 4.52
C GLN A 76 -11.97 -29.96 5.08
N GLY A 77 -13.23 -29.54 4.95
CA GLY A 77 -14.38 -30.41 5.19
C GLY A 77 -14.58 -30.88 6.64
N ARG A 78 -14.06 -30.17 7.65
CA ARG A 78 -14.45 -30.44 9.05
C ARG A 78 -15.71 -29.63 9.40
N GLU A 79 -16.81 -30.19 8.93
CA GLU A 79 -18.22 -29.82 9.10
C GLU A 79 -18.55 -29.18 10.47
N PRO A 80 -19.25 -28.02 10.53
CA PRO A 80 -20.13 -27.73 11.63
C PRO A 80 -21.40 -28.56 11.43
N THR A 81 -21.46 -29.71 12.09
CA THR A 81 -22.66 -30.44 12.51
C THR A 81 -23.92 -30.21 11.66
N GLY A 82 -24.10 -31.04 10.64
CA GLY A 82 -25.40 -31.35 10.07
C GLY A 82 -25.69 -30.64 8.76
N SER A 83 -25.64 -31.40 7.65
CA SER A 83 -26.77 -31.52 6.72
C SER A 83 -26.30 -32.16 5.41
N GLY A 84 -26.58 -33.46 5.25
CA GLY A 84 -26.58 -34.12 3.94
C GLY A 84 -27.68 -33.59 3.00
N SER A 85 -28.53 -32.67 3.46
CA SER A 85 -29.59 -31.99 2.67
C SER A 85 -29.13 -30.64 2.10
N SER A 86 -28.05 -30.07 2.63
CA SER A 86 -27.60 -28.70 2.28
C SER A 86 -26.96 -28.59 0.89
N VAL A 87 -26.35 -29.67 0.39
CA VAL A 87 -25.65 -29.66 -0.91
C VAL A 87 -26.64 -29.56 -2.09
N SER A 88 -27.77 -30.27 -2.03
CA SER A 88 -28.81 -30.19 -3.07
C SER A 88 -29.50 -28.83 -3.07
N GLU A 89 -29.79 -28.28 -1.89
CA GLU A 89 -30.38 -26.94 -1.75
C GLU A 89 -29.42 -25.81 -2.16
N ALA A 90 -28.12 -25.97 -1.92
CA ALA A 90 -27.10 -25.05 -2.39
C ALA A 90 -26.96 -25.10 -3.92
N ARG A 91 -27.03 -26.29 -4.52
CA ARG A 91 -27.01 -26.47 -5.97
C ARG A 91 -28.23 -25.83 -6.64
N GLU A 92 -29.41 -26.02 -6.09
CA GLU A 92 -30.64 -25.44 -6.64
C GLU A 92 -30.63 -23.90 -6.55
N ARG A 93 -30.10 -23.33 -5.46
CA ARG A 93 -29.87 -21.88 -5.34
C ARG A 93 -28.82 -21.36 -6.33
N ALA A 94 -27.73 -22.11 -6.54
CA ALA A 94 -26.70 -21.77 -7.51
C ALA A 94 -27.24 -21.80 -8.95
N GLU A 95 -28.09 -22.78 -9.29
CA GLU A 95 -28.74 -22.88 -10.60
C GLU A 95 -29.75 -21.74 -10.83
N GLN A 96 -30.52 -21.33 -9.81
CA GLN A 96 -31.42 -20.18 -9.89
C GLN A 96 -30.67 -18.86 -10.05
N LEU A 97 -29.59 -18.66 -9.28
CA LEU A 97 -28.76 -17.46 -9.38
C LEU A 97 -28.04 -17.39 -10.73
N SER A 98 -27.52 -18.53 -11.21
CA SER A 98 -26.88 -18.62 -12.51
C SER A 98 -27.82 -18.21 -13.65
N ARG A 99 -29.07 -18.67 -13.63
CA ARG A 99 -30.08 -18.23 -14.63
C ARG A 99 -30.36 -16.74 -14.54
N ALA A 100 -30.57 -16.21 -13.34
CA ALA A 100 -30.83 -14.78 -13.16
C ALA A 100 -29.65 -13.91 -13.66
N THR A 101 -28.40 -14.33 -13.43
CA THR A 101 -27.23 -13.61 -13.93
C THR A 101 -27.07 -13.69 -15.45
N LEU A 102 -27.47 -14.81 -16.07
CA LEU A 102 -27.44 -14.95 -17.52
C LEU A 102 -28.51 -14.09 -18.19
N ASP A 103 -29.72 -14.05 -17.62
CA ASP A 103 -30.81 -13.18 -18.10
C ASP A 103 -30.42 -11.70 -18.01
N GLN A 104 -29.74 -11.31 -16.92
CA GLN A 104 -29.23 -9.95 -16.77
C GLN A 104 -28.13 -9.63 -17.79
N LEU A 105 -27.22 -10.56 -18.08
CA LEU A 105 -26.16 -10.38 -19.08
C LEU A 105 -26.71 -10.26 -20.50
N ASP A 106 -27.72 -11.05 -20.85
CA ASP A 106 -28.36 -10.95 -22.17
C ASP A 106 -29.08 -9.60 -22.34
N SER A 107 -29.74 -9.12 -21.27
CA SER A 107 -30.35 -7.79 -21.25
C SER A 107 -29.32 -6.66 -21.42
N THR A 108 -28.17 -6.72 -20.73
CA THR A 108 -27.14 -5.68 -20.85
C THR A 108 -26.44 -5.74 -22.20
N LEU A 109 -26.21 -6.93 -22.76
CA LEU A 109 -25.67 -7.07 -24.12
C LEU A 109 -26.63 -6.53 -25.18
N SER A 110 -27.93 -6.75 -25.01
CA SER A 110 -28.95 -6.17 -25.90
C SER A 110 -29.00 -4.63 -25.81
N GLU A 111 -28.78 -4.08 -24.61
CA GLU A 111 -28.73 -2.64 -24.38
C GLU A 111 -27.46 -2.00 -24.94
N ILE A 112 -26.29 -2.66 -24.81
CA ILE A 112 -25.04 -2.23 -25.45
C ILE A 112 -25.15 -2.31 -26.97
N GLN A 113 -25.75 -3.37 -27.51
CA GLN A 113 -25.97 -3.50 -28.95
C GLN A 113 -26.92 -2.41 -29.48
N SER A 114 -28.00 -2.10 -28.75
CA SER A 114 -28.87 -0.96 -29.07
C SER A 114 -28.16 0.39 -28.96
N ALA A 115 -27.28 0.57 -27.98
CA ALA A 115 -26.54 1.81 -27.80
C ALA A 115 -25.51 2.03 -28.93
N VAL A 116 -24.84 0.96 -29.37
CA VAL A 116 -23.89 0.98 -30.49
C VAL A 116 -24.58 1.21 -31.82
N GLU A 117 -25.75 0.62 -32.04
CA GLU A 117 -26.56 0.87 -33.24
C GLU A 117 -27.32 2.21 -33.16
N GLY A 118 -27.41 2.82 -31.98
CA GLY A 118 -28.24 4.00 -31.70
C GLY A 118 -27.54 5.33 -31.48
N ARG A 119 -26.20 5.42 -31.37
CA ARG A 119 -25.52 6.69 -31.05
C ARG A 119 -24.43 7.10 -32.07
N PRO A 120 -24.65 8.15 -32.87
CA PRO A 120 -23.53 8.95 -33.39
C PRO A 120 -22.80 9.59 -32.20
N PRO A 121 -21.48 9.80 -32.23
CA PRO A 121 -20.80 10.50 -31.15
C PRO A 121 -21.45 11.88 -30.97
N ASP A 122 -21.84 12.16 -29.73
CA ASP A 122 -22.39 13.45 -29.30
C ASP A 122 -21.42 14.58 -29.69
N ASP A 123 -21.93 15.77 -29.97
CA ASP A 123 -21.11 16.89 -30.44
C ASP A 123 -19.96 17.21 -29.45
N ASP A 124 -20.21 17.06 -28.15
CA ASP A 124 -19.19 17.18 -27.09
C ASP A 124 -18.06 16.13 -27.24
N THR A 125 -18.37 14.91 -27.70
CA THR A 125 -17.37 13.86 -27.92
C THR A 125 -16.55 14.12 -29.18
N ARG A 126 -17.15 14.74 -30.19
CA ARG A 126 -16.43 15.18 -31.39
C ARG A 126 -15.44 16.29 -31.06
N GLU A 127 -15.84 17.26 -30.24
CA GLU A 127 -14.96 18.33 -29.77
C GLU A 127 -13.76 17.78 -28.98
N LEU A 128 -13.99 16.81 -28.08
CA LEU A 128 -12.90 16.16 -27.34
C LEU A 128 -11.95 15.35 -28.24
N LEU A 129 -12.47 14.70 -29.29
CA LEU A 129 -11.64 13.98 -30.27
C LEU A 129 -10.81 14.94 -31.12
N ASP A 130 -11.39 16.07 -31.54
CA ASP A 130 -10.68 17.11 -32.28
C ASP A 130 -9.58 17.74 -31.41
N GLU A 131 -9.85 18.00 -30.13
CA GLU A 131 -8.85 18.48 -29.17
C GLU A 131 -7.72 17.44 -28.96
N ALA A 132 -8.06 16.16 -28.83
CA ALA A 132 -7.06 15.10 -28.71
C ALA A 132 -6.18 14.98 -29.97
N HIS A 133 -6.75 15.14 -31.16
CA HIS A 133 -5.99 15.19 -32.40
C HIS A 133 -5.09 16.42 -32.48
N SER A 134 -5.61 17.59 -32.09
CA SER A 134 -4.81 18.83 -32.04
C SER A 134 -3.64 18.74 -31.06
N LEU A 135 -3.81 18.08 -29.90
CA LEU A 135 -2.75 17.90 -28.92
C LEU A 135 -1.66 16.96 -29.45
N ARG A 136 -2.04 15.89 -30.15
CA ARG A 136 -1.09 14.97 -30.79
C ARG A 136 -0.25 15.69 -31.83
N ASP A 137 -0.88 16.49 -32.69
CA ASP A 137 -0.17 17.20 -33.75
C ASP A 137 0.82 18.22 -33.16
N ARG A 138 0.45 18.90 -32.06
CA ARG A 138 1.36 19.79 -31.31
C ARG A 138 2.56 19.06 -30.70
N ILE A 139 2.35 17.85 -30.16
CA ILE A 139 3.46 17.03 -29.62
C ILE A 139 4.40 16.63 -30.76
N GLN A 140 3.86 16.26 -31.92
CA GLN A 140 4.65 15.92 -33.10
C GLN A 140 5.49 17.12 -33.56
N ASP A 141 4.91 18.32 -33.61
CA ASP A 141 5.63 19.55 -33.94
C ASP A 141 6.76 19.85 -32.92
N GLU A 142 6.52 19.65 -31.62
CA GLU A 142 7.54 19.85 -30.57
C GLU A 142 8.68 18.81 -30.65
N ILE A 143 8.37 17.56 -31.03
CA ILE A 143 9.37 16.53 -31.29
C ILE A 143 10.20 16.89 -32.53
N GLU A 144 9.57 17.27 -33.64
CA GLU A 144 10.27 17.65 -34.88
C GLU A 144 11.12 18.91 -34.71
N GLU A 145 10.66 19.89 -33.93
CA GLU A 145 11.44 21.08 -33.56
C GLU A 145 12.66 20.68 -32.71
N SER A 146 12.47 19.82 -31.70
CA SER A 146 13.56 19.28 -30.88
C SER A 146 14.59 18.51 -31.72
N GLU A 147 14.14 17.68 -32.66
CA GLU A 147 15.02 16.93 -33.58
C GLU A 147 15.76 17.86 -34.56
N THR A 148 15.13 18.95 -35.00
CA THR A 148 15.75 19.94 -35.88
C THR A 148 16.79 20.78 -35.14
N GLU A 149 16.54 21.17 -33.88
CA GLU A 149 17.52 21.85 -33.02
C GLU A 149 18.72 20.96 -32.66
N GLN A 150 18.52 19.64 -32.58
CA GLN A 150 19.60 18.66 -32.38
C GLN A 150 20.32 18.28 -33.68
N GLY A 151 19.75 18.60 -34.86
CA GLY A 151 20.25 18.20 -36.18
C GLY A 151 21.31 19.10 -36.83
N ASP A 152 21.59 20.31 -36.32
CA ASP A 152 22.64 21.22 -36.84
C ASP A 152 23.99 21.08 -36.10
N GLY A 153 24.14 20.04 -35.29
CA GLY A 153 25.36 19.77 -34.55
C GLY A 153 25.61 18.30 -34.35
N THR A 154 26.43 17.72 -35.25
CA THR A 154 27.22 16.48 -35.07
C THR A 154 26.77 15.30 -35.93
N GLU A 155 27.53 15.07 -36.99
CA GLU A 155 27.82 13.72 -37.51
C GLU A 155 28.27 12.82 -36.34
N GLY A 156 27.34 12.05 -35.80
CA GLY A 156 27.60 11.20 -34.64
C GLY A 156 26.36 10.42 -34.26
N GLY A 157 25.93 9.53 -35.15
CA GLY A 157 24.85 8.59 -34.88
C GLY A 157 25.17 7.75 -33.66
N ALA A 158 24.63 8.15 -32.50
CA ALA A 158 24.50 7.28 -31.36
C ALA A 158 23.26 6.42 -31.60
N SER A 159 23.41 5.35 -32.38
CA SER A 159 22.50 4.22 -32.28
C SER A 159 22.62 3.69 -30.85
N ILE A 160 21.61 3.92 -30.03
CA ILE A 160 21.45 3.20 -28.77
C ILE A 160 21.08 1.77 -29.17
N ASP A 161 22.10 0.95 -29.35
CA ASP A 161 22.00 -0.49 -29.52
C ASP A 161 21.66 -1.06 -28.13
N VAL A 162 20.39 -1.37 -27.91
CA VAL A 162 19.96 -2.14 -26.73
C VAL A 162 20.37 -3.58 -27.01
N ASP A 163 21.59 -3.93 -26.60
CA ASP A 163 22.10 -5.31 -26.61
C ASP A 163 21.29 -6.13 -25.59
N ASP A 164 20.29 -6.84 -26.10
CA ASP A 164 19.57 -7.92 -25.43
C ASP A 164 20.52 -9.14 -25.33
N GLY A 165 21.36 -9.19 -24.30
CA GLY A 165 22.32 -10.28 -24.18
C GLY A 165 23.26 -10.22 -22.97
N THR A 166 22.81 -10.76 -21.84
CA THR A 166 23.61 -11.03 -20.62
C THR A 166 23.78 -9.81 -19.70
N GLN A 167 22.85 -9.65 -18.76
CA GLN A 167 23.14 -8.90 -17.53
C GLN A 167 24.30 -9.60 -16.82
N ASP A 168 25.50 -9.05 -16.95
CA ASP A 168 26.62 -9.42 -16.10
C ASP A 168 26.16 -9.20 -14.64
N PRO A 169 26.12 -10.23 -13.79
CA PRO A 169 25.76 -10.05 -12.40
C PRO A 169 26.83 -9.16 -11.78
N VAL A 170 26.46 -7.91 -11.50
CA VAL A 170 27.30 -6.99 -10.73
C VAL A 170 27.46 -7.60 -9.35
N ASN A 171 28.58 -8.28 -9.13
CA ASN A 171 28.93 -8.86 -7.83
C ASN A 171 29.37 -7.69 -6.94
N ILE A 172 28.42 -7.15 -6.19
CA ILE A 172 28.66 -6.08 -5.22
C ILE A 172 29.26 -6.73 -3.98
N ASP A 173 30.53 -6.45 -3.68
CA ASP A 173 31.21 -6.90 -2.48
C ASP A 173 30.69 -6.14 -1.25
N VAL A 174 29.64 -6.68 -0.64
CA VAL A 174 28.95 -6.08 0.52
C VAL A 174 29.92 -5.81 1.67
N GLU A 175 30.94 -6.66 1.87
CA GLU A 175 31.96 -6.48 2.89
C GLU A 175 32.84 -5.24 2.68
N ALA A 176 33.09 -4.83 1.43
CA ALA A 176 33.87 -3.62 1.13
C ALA A 176 33.02 -2.38 1.40
N GLU A 177 31.76 -2.39 0.96
CA GLU A 177 30.80 -1.31 1.18
C GLU A 177 30.52 -1.08 2.67
N LEU A 178 30.32 -2.15 3.44
CA LEU A 178 30.10 -2.07 4.89
C LEU A 178 31.32 -1.52 5.64
N ARG A 179 32.54 -1.76 5.15
CA ARG A 179 33.75 -1.22 5.76
C ARG A 179 33.84 0.29 5.52
N THR A 180 33.51 0.76 4.32
CA THR A 180 33.43 2.19 3.98
C THR A 180 32.35 2.92 4.78
N LEU A 181 31.19 2.29 4.97
CA LEU A 181 30.11 2.84 5.81
C LEU A 181 30.50 2.91 7.29
N ARG A 182 31.25 1.92 7.78
CA ARG A 182 31.79 1.91 9.15
C ARG A 182 32.86 2.98 9.36
N ASP A 183 33.78 3.12 8.41
CA ASP A 183 34.87 4.10 8.49
C ASP A 183 34.32 5.54 8.50
N ASN A 184 33.31 5.83 7.66
CA ASN A 184 32.59 7.11 7.72
C ASN A 184 31.87 7.34 9.05
N LEU A 185 31.35 6.29 9.70
CA LEU A 185 30.67 6.40 10.98
C LEU A 185 31.64 6.57 12.15
N GLU A 186 32.84 6.00 12.07
CA GLU A 186 33.91 6.20 13.05
C GLU A 186 34.57 7.58 12.88
N ASP A 187 34.73 8.10 11.66
CA ASP A 187 35.26 9.46 11.40
C ASP A 187 34.34 10.58 11.94
N ASP A 188 33.02 10.37 11.94
CA ASP A 188 32.03 11.28 12.56
C ASP A 188 31.93 11.11 14.10
N GLY A 189 32.65 10.13 14.69
CA GLY A 189 32.63 9.81 16.12
C GLY A 189 33.76 10.41 16.95
N ASP A 190 34.78 10.98 16.32
CA ASP A 190 36.02 11.41 16.98
C ASP A 190 35.99 12.90 17.37
N GLY A 191 35.15 13.20 18.35
CA GLY A 191 35.14 14.48 19.05
C GLY A 191 34.98 14.27 20.55
N GLU A 192 36.10 14.17 21.26
CA GLU A 192 36.36 14.46 22.69
C GLU A 192 37.18 13.35 23.40
N GLU A 193 38.49 13.34 23.16
CA GLU A 193 39.47 12.76 24.09
C GLU A 193 39.44 13.55 25.41
N ARG A 194 39.12 12.88 26.53
CA ARG A 194 39.42 13.39 27.87
C ARG A 194 40.59 12.60 28.45
N PRO A 195 41.63 13.26 28.99
CA PRO A 195 42.80 12.58 29.49
C PRO A 195 42.50 11.90 30.84
N ASP A 196 43.05 10.71 30.94
CA ASP A 196 43.40 9.92 32.11
C ASP A 196 43.89 10.74 33.32
N GLU A 197 43.16 10.65 34.43
CA GLU A 197 43.68 10.98 35.76
C GLU A 197 43.53 9.76 36.68
N SER A 198 44.67 9.31 37.18
CA SER A 198 44.85 8.17 38.07
C SER A 198 44.58 8.54 39.53
N GLY A 199 44.03 7.60 40.32
CA GLY A 199 44.01 7.76 41.78
C GLY A 199 43.16 6.73 42.53
N THR A 200 43.85 5.75 43.13
CA THR A 200 43.65 5.21 44.50
C THR A 200 42.25 4.67 44.86
N ASP A 201 42.09 3.35 44.98
CA ASP A 201 42.33 2.52 46.17
C ASP A 201 41.12 2.38 47.10
N ASP A 202 40.90 1.11 47.42
CA ASP A 202 40.49 0.59 48.73
C ASP A 202 39.00 0.34 49.04
N ASN A 203 38.85 -0.82 49.67
CA ASN A 203 37.78 -1.31 50.53
C ASN A 203 36.54 -1.88 49.82
N GLY A 204 36.31 -3.19 49.80
CA GLY A 204 36.48 -4.15 50.88
C GLY A 204 35.09 -4.53 51.41
N GLY A 205 34.83 -5.82 51.58
CA GLY A 205 33.63 -6.29 52.30
C GLY A 205 32.84 -7.35 51.57
N ALA A 206 33.19 -8.59 51.87
CA ALA A 206 32.36 -9.76 51.63
C ALA A 206 31.09 -9.74 52.51
N ASP A 207 30.20 -10.66 52.15
CA ASP A 207 29.34 -11.43 53.07
C ASP A 207 27.95 -10.86 53.42
N GLY A 208 26.96 -11.76 53.44
CA GLY A 208 25.61 -11.48 53.91
C GLY A 208 24.51 -12.16 53.10
N GLY A 209 24.39 -13.48 53.24
CA GLY A 209 23.23 -14.25 52.78
C GLY A 209 21.96 -14.02 53.61
N GLU A 210 20.85 -14.41 52.98
CA GLU A 210 19.57 -14.90 53.54
C GLU A 210 18.86 -14.10 54.64
N ASP A 211 17.65 -13.60 54.33
CA ASP A 211 16.52 -13.72 55.27
C ASP A 211 15.15 -13.73 54.57
N GLY A 212 14.48 -14.89 54.68
CA GLY A 212 13.09 -15.04 55.11
C GLY A 212 11.98 -14.22 54.45
N GLY A 213 11.23 -14.86 53.55
CA GLY A 213 9.87 -14.40 53.26
C GLY A 213 9.12 -15.24 52.24
N ASN A 214 8.30 -16.19 52.71
CA ASN A 214 6.85 -16.10 52.51
C ASN A 214 6.11 -17.20 53.28
N GLY A 215 5.15 -16.80 54.09
CA GLY A 215 4.23 -17.70 54.79
C GLY A 215 3.19 -18.26 53.83
N SER A 216 2.92 -19.55 53.93
CA SER A 216 1.70 -20.17 53.41
C SER A 216 0.95 -20.73 54.59
N ALA A 217 -0.08 -20.00 55.01
CA ALA A 217 -1.20 -20.52 55.76
C ALA A 217 -2.36 -20.56 54.76
N ASP A 218 -2.85 -21.74 54.43
CA ASP A 218 -4.29 -21.93 54.43
C ASP A 218 -4.63 -23.37 54.74
N SER A 219 -5.64 -23.51 55.58
CA SER A 219 -5.98 -24.72 56.32
C SER A 219 -7.20 -25.37 55.69
N ASP A 220 -7.19 -26.70 55.67
CA ASP A 220 -8.34 -27.58 55.49
C ASP A 220 -9.58 -27.10 56.27
N GLU A 221 -10.73 -27.05 55.60
CA GLU A 221 -12.02 -27.31 56.23
C GLU A 221 -12.88 -28.16 55.30
N ALA A 222 -13.37 -29.28 55.84
CA ALA A 222 -14.17 -30.33 55.23
C ALA A 222 -15.60 -30.31 55.77
#